data_AF-A6JR39-F1
#
_entry.id   AF-A6JR39-F1
#
_cell.length_a   1.000
_cell.length_b   1.000
_cell.length_c   1.000
_cell.angle_alpha   90.00
_cell.angle_beta   90.00
_cell.angle_gamma   90.00
#
_symmetry.space_group_name_H-M   'P 1'
#
loop_
_entity.id
_entity.type
_entity.pdbx_description
1 polymer ?
#
loop_
_entity_poly.entity_id
_entity_poly.type
_entity_poly.pdbx_seq_one_letter_code
_entity_poly.pdbx_strand_id
1 'polypeptide(L)'
;MRELDQRTEDKKAEIDILAAEYISTVKTLSSAQRVEHLQKIQSAYSKCKEYSDDKVQLAMQTYEMVDKHIRRLDADLARFEADLKDRMDGSDFESTGSRSLKSKSESERKKKLSGPRQEDIRRGYPKEKEA
;
A
#
# COMPACT_ATOMS: atom_id res chain seq x y z
N MET A 1 -1.99 1.89 -14.50
CA MET A 1 -1.17 0.73 -14.94
C MET A 1 -1.39 0.43 -16.40
N ARG A 2 -2.56 -0.09 -16.84
CA ARG A 2 -2.78 -0.44 -18.27
C ARG A 2 -2.40 0.64 -19.28
N GLU A 3 -2.75 1.90 -19.04
CA GLU A 3 -2.38 3.00 -19.93
C GLU A 3 -0.87 3.25 -19.99
N LEU A 4 -0.18 3.16 -18.84
CA LEU A 4 1.28 3.28 -18.79
C LEU A 4 1.95 2.08 -19.46
N ASP A 5 1.38 0.88 -19.31
CA ASP A 5 1.82 -0.33 -20.01
C ASP A 5 1.75 -0.11 -21.52
N GLN A 6 0.59 0.32 -22.02
CA GLN A 6 0.40 0.57 -23.45
C GLN A 6 1.36 1.63 -23.98
N ARG A 7 1.48 2.78 -23.31
CA ARG A 7 2.41 3.85 -23.71
C ARG A 7 3.88 3.40 -23.70
N THR A 8 4.24 2.51 -22.77
CA THR A 8 5.59 1.95 -22.72
C THR A 8 5.84 1.05 -23.92
N GLU A 9 4.90 0.16 -24.26
CA GLU A 9 5.00 -0.73 -25.42
C GLU A 9 4.99 0.04 -26.75
N ASP A 10 4.15 1.07 -26.87
CA ASP A 10 4.14 1.93 -28.06
C ASP A 10 5.50 2.61 -28.25
N LYS A 11 6.12 3.11 -27.17
CA LYS A 11 7.46 3.70 -27.23
C LYS A 11 8.55 2.70 -27.54
N LYS A 12 8.47 1.46 -27.06
CA LYS A 12 9.41 0.39 -27.43
C LYS A 12 9.31 0.08 -28.93
N ALA A 13 8.09 -0.07 -29.44
CA ALA A 13 7.88 -0.30 -30.87
C ALA A 13 8.42 0.85 -31.72
N GLU A 14 8.20 2.11 -31.31
CA GLU A 14 8.78 3.29 -31.96
C GLU A 14 10.31 3.25 -31.96
N ILE A 15 10.94 2.89 -30.83
CA ILE A 15 12.40 2.75 -30.73
C ILE A 15 12.91 1.67 -31.67
N ASP A 16 12.24 0.51 -31.73
CA ASP A 16 12.63 -0.60 -32.60
C ASP A 16 12.57 -0.21 -34.08
N ILE A 17 11.52 0.51 -34.49
CA ILE A 17 11.38 1.05 -35.85
C ILE A 17 12.51 2.04 -36.15
N LEU A 18 12.73 3.03 -35.28
CA LEU A 18 13.78 4.05 -35.47
C LEU A 18 15.18 3.41 -35.52
N ALA A 19 15.43 2.38 -34.71
CA ALA A 19 16.69 1.65 -34.70
C ALA A 19 16.88 0.85 -36.00
N ALA A 20 15.86 0.15 -36.47
CA ALA A 20 15.91 -0.59 -37.73
C ALA A 20 16.13 0.34 -38.94
N GLU A 21 15.43 1.47 -38.98
CA GLU A 21 15.64 2.53 -39.99
C GLU A 21 17.07 3.08 -39.94
N TYR A 22 17.58 3.36 -38.74
CA TYR A 22 18.95 3.83 -38.59
C TYR A 22 19.96 2.81 -39.10
N ILE A 23 19.85 1.54 -38.71
CA ILE A 23 20.78 0.47 -39.14
C ILE A 23 20.78 0.31 -40.67
N SER A 24 19.62 0.39 -41.31
CA SER A 24 19.49 0.26 -42.76
C SER A 24 20.03 1.47 -43.55
N THR A 25 19.93 2.68 -42.98
CA THR A 25 20.27 3.93 -43.68
C THR A 25 21.61 4.55 -43.25
N VAL A 26 22.21 4.13 -42.14
CA VAL A 26 23.41 4.79 -41.56
C VAL A 26 24.56 4.99 -42.55
N LYS A 27 24.77 4.06 -43.49
CA LYS A 27 25.84 4.14 -44.49
C LYS A 27 25.64 5.28 -45.50
N THR A 28 24.40 5.68 -45.77
CA THR A 28 24.06 6.75 -46.72
C THR A 28 23.80 8.10 -46.04
N LEU A 29 23.64 8.11 -44.71
CA LEU A 29 23.44 9.34 -43.93
C LEU A 29 24.74 10.12 -43.70
N SER A 30 24.63 11.45 -43.77
CA SER A 30 25.67 12.37 -43.32
C SER A 30 25.87 12.34 -41.80
N SER A 31 27.01 12.85 -41.31
CA SER A 31 27.27 12.90 -39.87
C SER A 31 26.19 13.66 -39.09
N ALA A 32 25.67 14.76 -39.64
CA ALA A 32 24.63 15.56 -38.98
C ALA A 32 23.31 14.77 -38.88
N GLN A 33 22.90 14.09 -39.95
CA GLN A 33 21.69 13.26 -39.95
C GLN A 33 21.83 12.06 -39.01
N ARG A 34 23.02 11.45 -38.90
CA ARG A 34 23.26 10.37 -37.94
C ARG A 34 23.04 10.83 -36.51
N VAL A 35 23.54 12.03 -36.16
CA VAL A 35 23.32 12.62 -34.83
C VAL A 35 21.84 12.89 -34.60
N GLU A 36 21.13 13.45 -35.57
CA GLU A 36 19.69 13.71 -35.47
C GLU A 36 18.87 12.41 -35.23
N HIS A 37 19.17 11.35 -35.97
CA HIS A 37 18.53 10.04 -35.77
C HIS A 37 18.80 9.47 -34.38
N LEU A 38 20.05 9.52 -33.92
CA LEU A 38 20.41 9.06 -32.58
C LEU A 38 19.73 9.89 -31.48
N GLN A 39 19.58 11.20 -31.67
CA GLN A 39 18.83 12.06 -30.74
C GLN A 39 17.34 11.69 -30.67
N LYS A 40 16.72 11.31 -31.78
CA LYS A 40 15.33 10.82 -31.81
C LYS A 40 15.19 9.52 -31.02
N ILE A 41 16.07 8.55 -31.26
CA ILE A 41 16.10 7.27 -30.52
C ILE A 41 16.32 7.52 -29.02
N GLN A 42 17.28 8.37 -28.66
CA GLN A 42 17.57 8.70 -27.26
C GLN A 42 16.37 9.37 -26.57
N SER A 43 15.68 10.27 -27.26
CA SER A 43 14.50 10.96 -26.73
C SER A 43 13.35 9.97 -26.50
N ALA A 44 13.09 9.08 -27.46
CA ALA A 44 12.09 8.03 -27.32
C ALA A 44 12.43 7.07 -26.17
N TYR A 45 13.71 6.67 -26.03
CA TYR A 45 14.19 5.83 -24.94
C TYR A 45 14.02 6.51 -23.57
N SER A 46 14.36 7.79 -23.47
CA SER A 46 14.20 8.56 -22.24
C SER A 46 12.72 8.62 -21.80
N LYS A 47 11.81 8.79 -22.76
CA LYS A 47 10.36 8.77 -22.52
C LYS A 47 9.86 7.37 -22.11
N CYS A 48 10.36 6.32 -22.76
CA CYS A 48 10.04 4.94 -22.40
C CYS A 48 10.48 4.60 -20.96
N LYS A 49 11.67 5.07 -20.58
CA LYS A 49 12.18 4.93 -19.21
C LYS A 49 11.30 5.67 -18.21
N GLU A 50 10.92 6.92 -18.49
CA GLU A 50 10.00 7.70 -17.63
C GLU A 50 8.69 6.94 -17.38
N TYR A 51 8.04 6.41 -18.41
CA TYR A 51 6.84 5.59 -18.24
C TYR A 51 7.08 4.31 -17.45
N SER A 52 8.26 3.71 -17.58
CA SER A 52 8.64 2.52 -16.80
C SER A 52 8.82 2.85 -15.33
N ASP A 53 9.44 3.99 -15.01
CA ASP A 53 9.63 4.49 -13.65
C ASP A 53 8.26 4.83 -13.01
N ASP A 54 7.37 5.48 -13.75
CA ASP A 54 5.99 5.77 -13.30
C ASP A 54 5.20 4.49 -12.95
N LYS A 55 5.38 3.42 -13.74
CA LYS A 55 4.77 2.11 -13.45
C LYS A 55 5.26 1.53 -12.14
N VAL A 56 6.57 1.63 -11.88
CA VAL A 56 7.15 1.15 -10.61
C VAL A 56 6.60 1.94 -9.44
N GLN A 57 6.53 3.27 -9.55
CA GLN A 57 5.97 4.12 -8.50
C GLN A 57 4.50 3.81 -8.23
N LEU A 58 3.69 3.64 -9.27
CA LEU A 58 2.27 3.28 -9.12
C LEU A 58 2.11 1.89 -8.47
N ALA A 59 2.95 0.93 -8.83
CA ALA A 59 2.95 -0.39 -8.20
C ALA A 59 3.32 -0.29 -6.71
N MET A 60 4.37 0.45 -6.36
CA MET A 60 4.77 0.68 -4.96
C MET A 60 3.63 1.28 -4.14
N GLN A 61 3.00 2.35 -4.63
CA GLN A 61 1.86 2.99 -3.96
C GLN A 61 0.68 2.03 -3.77
N THR A 62 0.40 1.22 -4.79
CA THR A 62 -0.69 0.23 -4.73
C THR A 62 -0.39 -0.83 -3.67
N TYR A 63 0.84 -1.35 -3.63
CA TYR A 63 1.26 -2.31 -2.62
C TYR A 63 1.21 -1.73 -1.22
N GLU A 64 1.70 -0.51 -1.00
CA GLU A 64 1.65 0.15 0.30
C GLU A 64 0.22 0.38 0.79
N MET A 65 -0.69 0.77 -0.11
CA MET A 65 -2.10 0.96 0.21
C MET A 65 -2.75 -0.37 0.63
N VAL A 66 -2.48 -1.45 -0.10
CA VAL A 66 -2.98 -2.79 0.24
C VAL A 66 -2.39 -3.30 1.56
N ASP A 67 -1.07 -3.14 1.79
CA ASP A 67 -0.41 -3.54 3.04
C ASP A 67 -1.03 -2.84 4.25
N LYS A 68 -1.31 -1.54 4.14
CA LYS A 68 -2.00 -0.78 5.21
C LYS A 68 -3.38 -1.36 5.50
N HIS A 69 -4.13 -1.77 4.49
CA HIS A 69 -5.44 -2.39 4.69
C HIS A 69 -5.35 -3.78 5.33
N ILE A 70 -4.39 -4.61 4.91
CA ILE A 70 -4.16 -5.92 5.52
C ILE A 70 -3.86 -5.77 7.00
N ARG A 71 -2.88 -4.94 7.37
CA ARG A 71 -2.52 -4.71 8.79
C ARG A 71 -3.69 -4.21 9.63
N ARG A 72 -4.53 -3.35 9.05
CA ARG A 72 -5.73 -2.84 9.74
C ARG A 72 -6.73 -3.97 9.98
N LEU A 73 -7.00 -4.78 8.96
CA LEU A 73 -7.90 -5.94 9.09
C LEU A 73 -7.35 -6.94 10.11
N ASP A 74 -6.04 -7.21 10.11
CA ASP A 74 -5.40 -8.08 11.09
C ASP A 74 -5.57 -7.54 12.53
N ALA A 75 -5.41 -6.23 12.73
CA ALA A 75 -5.60 -5.59 14.02
C ALA A 75 -7.07 -5.61 14.48
N ASP A 76 -8.00 -5.36 13.56
CA ASP A 76 -9.44 -5.39 13.81
C ASP A 76 -9.88 -6.84 14.15
N LEU A 77 -9.32 -7.84 13.46
CA LEU A 77 -9.56 -9.26 13.73
C LEU A 77 -9.02 -9.68 15.10
N ALA A 78 -7.78 -9.31 15.44
CA ALA A 78 -7.21 -9.60 16.76
C ALA A 78 -8.02 -8.97 17.90
N ARG A 79 -8.56 -7.75 17.71
CA ARG A 79 -9.48 -7.12 18.66
C ARG A 79 -10.80 -7.89 18.76
N PHE A 80 -11.36 -8.28 17.64
CA PHE A 80 -12.61 -9.04 17.61
C PHE A 80 -12.48 -10.38 18.33
N GLU A 81 -11.36 -11.10 18.14
CA GLU A 81 -11.06 -12.34 18.84
C GLU A 81 -10.88 -12.14 20.36
N ALA A 82 -10.22 -11.05 20.77
CA ALA A 82 -10.07 -10.70 22.18
C ALA A 82 -11.44 -10.39 22.83
N ASP A 83 -12.27 -9.56 22.20
CA ASP A 83 -13.60 -9.22 22.70
C ASP A 83 -14.52 -10.46 22.78
N LEU A 84 -14.40 -11.40 21.84
CA LEU A 84 -15.13 -12.66 21.86
C LEU A 84 -14.70 -13.53 23.06
N LYS A 85 -13.39 -13.62 23.30
CA LYS A 85 -12.83 -14.38 24.42
C LYS A 85 -13.22 -13.79 25.77
N ASP A 86 -13.13 -12.48 25.93
CA ASP A 86 -13.54 -11.78 27.16
C ASP A 86 -15.03 -11.99 27.48
N ARG A 87 -15.90 -12.04 26.46
CA ARG A 87 -17.33 -12.35 26.64
C ARG A 87 -17.59 -13.79 27.05
N MET A 88 -16.79 -14.74 26.56
CA MET A 88 -16.88 -16.15 26.95
C MET A 88 -16.34 -16.36 28.36
N ASP A 89 -15.16 -15.84 28.68
CA ASP A 89 -14.52 -15.96 30.00
C ASP A 89 -15.27 -15.15 31.08
N GLY A 90 -16.00 -14.10 30.70
CA GLY A 90 -16.88 -13.32 31.59
C GLY A 90 -18.21 -13.99 31.94
N SER A 91 -18.57 -15.11 31.29
CA SER A 91 -19.83 -15.83 31.53
C SER A 91 -19.78 -16.83 32.69
N ASP A 92 -18.61 -17.04 33.30
CA ASP A 92 -18.41 -17.96 34.44
C ASP A 92 -18.34 -17.27 35.83
N PHE A 93 -18.59 -15.96 35.96
CA PHE A 93 -18.50 -15.25 37.24
C PHE A 93 -19.85 -14.88 37.93
N GLU A 94 -20.94 -15.63 37.68
CA GLU A 94 -22.15 -15.56 38.52
C GLU A 94 -22.58 -16.97 38.97
N SER A 95 -21.63 -17.79 39.41
CA SER A 95 -21.93 -18.95 40.25
C SER A 95 -20.79 -19.21 41.23
N THR A 96 -20.85 -18.56 42.39
CA THR A 96 -20.49 -19.15 43.70
C THR A 96 -20.76 -18.12 44.80
N GLY A 97 -22.04 -17.80 44.99
CA GLY A 97 -22.52 -17.34 46.29
C GLY A 97 -22.50 -18.51 47.27
N SER A 98 -21.39 -18.74 47.97
CA SER A 98 -21.40 -19.22 49.37
C SER A 98 -20.00 -19.31 50.00
N ARG A 99 -19.77 -18.39 50.94
CA ARG A 99 -19.08 -18.55 52.24
C ARG A 99 -17.96 -19.59 52.32
N SER A 100 -16.73 -19.13 52.60
CA SER A 100 -16.07 -19.35 53.91
C SER A 100 -14.54 -19.23 53.86
N LEU A 101 -14.00 -18.51 54.86
CA LEU A 101 -12.67 -18.66 55.49
C LEU A 101 -11.42 -18.08 54.80
N LYS A 102 -11.24 -16.79 55.07
CA LYS A 102 -10.06 -16.16 55.70
C LYS A 102 -8.78 -17.02 55.82
N SER A 103 -7.73 -16.65 55.08
CA SER A 103 -6.37 -16.64 55.64
C SER A 103 -5.55 -15.49 55.03
N LYS A 104 -4.93 -14.73 55.93
CA LYS A 104 -4.02 -13.61 55.66
C LYS A 104 -2.73 -14.16 55.03
N SER A 105 -2.25 -13.53 53.96
CA SER A 105 -0.80 -13.30 53.83
C SER A 105 -0.55 -11.96 53.15
N GLU A 106 0.26 -11.16 53.85
CA GLU A 106 0.79 -9.86 53.49
C GLU A 106 1.79 -9.99 52.35
N SER A 107 1.75 -9.09 51.36
CA SER A 107 2.96 -8.45 50.78
C SER A 107 2.56 -7.40 49.73
N GLU A 108 2.56 -6.14 50.18
CA GLU A 108 3.31 -5.05 49.55
C GLU A 108 3.57 -5.10 48.02
N ARG A 109 2.91 -4.23 47.25
CA ARG A 109 3.46 -2.92 46.78
C ARG A 109 2.85 -2.42 45.46
N LYS A 110 2.29 -1.21 45.60
CA LYS A 110 2.46 -0.02 44.74
C LYS A 110 1.90 -0.03 43.30
N LYS A 111 0.83 0.78 43.18
CA LYS A 111 0.64 1.92 42.25
C LYS A 111 1.08 1.73 40.80
N LYS A 112 0.17 2.00 39.86
CA LYS A 112 0.24 3.03 38.80
C LYS A 112 -1.05 3.02 37.97
N LEU A 113 -1.84 4.09 38.05
CA LEU A 113 -1.93 5.22 37.09
C LEU A 113 -3.01 5.00 36.03
N SER A 114 -4.02 5.85 36.13
CA SER A 114 -5.10 6.14 35.19
C SER A 114 -4.59 6.58 33.81
N GLY A 115 -5.15 6.00 32.73
CA GLY A 115 -5.04 6.51 31.36
C GLY A 115 -6.38 7.10 30.87
N PRO A 116 -6.40 8.16 30.03
CA PRO A 116 -7.59 8.96 29.78
C PRO A 116 -8.49 8.43 28.66
N ARG A 117 -9.71 8.97 28.70
CA ARG A 117 -10.89 8.76 27.85
C ARG A 117 -10.65 8.87 26.35
N GLN A 118 -11.40 8.03 25.66
CA GLN A 118 -11.73 7.98 24.25
C GLN A 118 -12.62 9.18 23.86
N GLU A 119 -12.24 9.94 22.83
CA GLU A 119 -13.15 10.87 22.13
C GLU A 119 -12.73 11.03 20.66
N ASP A 120 -13.73 11.31 19.83
CA ASP A 120 -13.70 11.59 18.39
C ASP A 120 -13.70 10.44 17.38
N ILE A 121 -14.72 9.57 17.47
CA ILE A 121 -15.35 9.02 16.27
C ILE A 121 -16.42 10.02 15.81
N ARG A 122 -16.10 10.82 14.79
CA ARG A 122 -17.05 11.36 13.78
C ARG A 122 -16.32 12.36 12.89
N ARG A 123 -15.97 11.93 11.67
CA ARG A 123 -16.07 12.75 10.43
C ARG A 123 -15.58 11.93 9.23
N GLY A 124 -16.43 11.84 8.21
CA GLY A 124 -15.96 11.63 6.84
C GLY A 124 -16.45 10.38 6.12
N TYR A 125 -17.77 10.22 5.94
CA TYR A 125 -18.29 9.55 4.74
C TYR A 125 -19.11 10.59 3.96
N PRO A 126 -18.71 11.01 2.75
CA PRO A 126 -19.58 11.75 1.86
C PRO A 126 -20.61 10.80 1.27
N LYS A 127 -21.89 11.15 1.40
CA LYS A 127 -23.00 10.46 0.74
C LYS A 127 -22.89 10.70 -0.77
N GLU A 128 -22.74 9.61 -1.52
CA GLU A 128 -23.09 9.59 -2.94
C GLU A 128 -24.54 10.04 -3.09
N LYS A 129 -24.78 11.01 -3.97
CA LYS A 129 -26.11 11.28 -4.49
C LYS A 129 -26.18 10.66 -5.88
N GLU A 130 -27.07 9.68 -5.99
CA GLU A 130 -27.68 9.25 -7.23
C GLU A 130 -28.41 10.43 -7.92
N ALA A 131 -28.57 10.24 -9.24
CA ALA A 131 -29.31 11.02 -10.25
C ALA A 131 -28.48 12.00 -11.09
#